data_AF-A0A962J5Y6-F1
#
_entry.id   AF-A0A962J5Y6-F1
#
_cell.length_a   1.000
_cell.length_b   1.000
_cell.length_c   1.000
_cell.angle_alpha   90.00
_cell.angle_beta   90.00
_cell.angle_gamma   90.00
#
_symmetry.space_group_name_H-M   'P 1'
#
loop_
_entity.id
_entity.type
_entity.pdbx_description
1 polymer ?
#
loop_
_entity_poly.entity_id
_entity_poly.type
_entity_poly.pdbx_seq_one_letter_code
_entity_poly.pdbx_strand_id
1 'polypeptide(L)'
;MNTDNKDKYKDTVFLPKTDFPMRGGLPQKEPEILKQWQGMDLYARLREAGKGKPKWVLHDGPPYANGKIHMGHGLNKILKDVVVKYKSMTGYDAP
;
A
#
# COMPACT_ATOMS: atom_id res chain seq x y z
N MET A 1 -7.71 -37.94 39.05
CA MET A 1 -7.83 -38.42 37.65
C MET A 1 -7.35 -37.30 36.74
N ASN A 2 -6.23 -37.52 36.05
CA ASN A 2 -5.50 -36.51 35.28
C ASN A 2 -6.37 -35.83 34.22
N THR A 3 -6.41 -34.51 34.25
CA THR A 3 -6.91 -33.65 33.18
C THR A 3 -5.80 -33.34 32.19
N ASP A 4 -5.19 -34.36 31.58
CA ASP A 4 -4.08 -34.22 30.61
C ASP A 4 -4.51 -34.68 29.21
N ASN A 5 -5.56 -34.06 28.64
CA ASN A 5 -6.00 -34.38 27.29
C ASN A 5 -6.53 -33.17 26.51
N LYS A 6 -5.91 -32.00 26.67
CA LYS A 6 -6.32 -30.78 25.93
C LYS A 6 -5.61 -30.61 24.58
N ASP A 7 -4.51 -31.34 24.32
CA ASP A 7 -3.65 -31.10 23.16
C ASP A 7 -3.52 -32.28 22.17
N LYS A 8 -4.13 -33.44 22.42
CA LYS A 8 -3.90 -34.68 21.61
C LYS A 8 -4.36 -34.59 20.14
N TYR A 9 -5.28 -33.68 19.81
CA TYR A 9 -5.81 -33.51 18.44
C TYR A 9 -5.38 -32.21 17.77
N LYS A 10 -4.62 -31.35 18.47
CA LYS A 10 -4.20 -30.05 17.95
C LYS A 10 -3.21 -30.20 16.79
N ASP A 11 -2.34 -31.21 16.85
CA ASP A 11 -1.35 -31.49 15.81
C ASP A 11 -1.92 -32.29 14.64
N THR A 12 -3.14 -32.84 14.77
CA THR A 12 -3.82 -33.60 13.71
C THR A 12 -4.68 -32.72 12.80
N VAL A 13 -4.79 -31.41 13.09
CA VAL A 13 -5.60 -30.46 12.31
C VAL A 13 -4.72 -29.48 11.52
N PHE A 14 -5.06 -29.29 10.25
CA PHE A 14 -4.36 -28.35 9.36
C PHE A 14 -4.82 -26.91 9.63
N LEU A 15 -4.25 -26.29 10.67
CA LEU A 15 -4.53 -24.88 10.98
C LEU A 15 -3.72 -23.93 10.09
N PRO A 16 -4.30 -22.79 9.68
CA PRO A 16 -3.55 -21.73 9.00
C PRO A 16 -2.38 -21.23 9.86
N LYS A 17 -1.19 -21.17 9.26
CA LYS A 17 0.01 -20.61 9.88
C LYS A 17 0.47 -19.42 9.04
N THR A 18 0.69 -18.28 9.69
CA THR A 18 1.19 -17.08 9.04
C THR A 18 1.99 -16.25 10.02
N ASP A 19 3.10 -15.69 9.54
CA ASP A 19 3.87 -14.69 10.28
C ASP A 19 3.24 -13.30 10.17
N PHE A 20 2.15 -13.16 9.39
CA PHE A 20 1.42 -11.92 9.25
C PHE A 20 0.73 -11.56 10.57
N PRO A 21 1.09 -10.44 11.22
CA PRO A 21 0.53 -10.09 12.50
C PRO A 21 -0.93 -9.67 12.35
N MET A 22 -1.78 -10.10 13.29
CA MET A 22 -3.19 -9.71 13.29
C MET A 22 -3.40 -8.20 13.48
N ARG A 23 -2.48 -7.51 14.16
CA ARG A 23 -2.50 -6.05 14.34
C ARG A 23 -1.61 -5.38 13.30
N GLY A 24 -2.11 -4.30 12.70
CA GLY A 24 -1.41 -3.56 11.67
C GLY A 24 -0.07 -2.98 12.14
N GLY A 25 -0.05 -2.24 13.26
CA GLY A 25 1.14 -1.50 13.69
C GLY A 25 1.53 -0.39 12.70
N LEU A 26 0.52 0.25 12.10
CA LEU A 26 0.68 1.18 10.97
C LEU A 26 1.65 2.35 11.26
N PRO A 27 1.63 3.00 12.44
CA PRO A 27 2.55 4.12 12.71
C PRO A 27 4.04 3.76 12.58
N GLN A 28 4.40 2.49 12.79
CA GLN A 28 5.77 1.99 12.57
C GLN A 28 5.96 1.43 11.16
N LYS A 29 4.99 0.64 10.67
CA LYS A 29 5.12 -0.05 9.37
C LYS A 29 5.04 0.88 8.16
N GLU A 30 4.18 1.89 8.18
CA GLU A 30 4.01 2.79 7.03
C GLU A 30 5.33 3.54 6.69
N PRO A 31 6.07 4.11 7.66
CA PRO A 31 7.42 4.64 7.40
C PRO A 31 8.41 3.62 6.82
N GLU A 32 8.38 2.37 7.30
CA GLU A 32 9.26 1.31 6.79
C GLU A 32 8.95 0.95 5.33
N ILE A 33 7.67 0.84 4.99
CA ILE A 33 7.20 0.59 3.62
C ILE A 33 7.63 1.75 2.70
N LEU A 34 7.45 3.00 3.13
CA LEU A 34 7.88 4.18 2.36
C LEU A 34 9.40 4.17 2.12
N LYS A 35 10.19 3.82 3.14
CA LYS A 35 11.66 3.69 3.02
C LYS A 35 12.04 2.60 2.02
N GLN A 36 11.34 1.47 2.02
CA GLN A 36 11.56 0.40 1.05
C GLN A 36 11.24 0.87 -0.38
N TRP A 37 10.10 1.53 -0.59
CA TRP A 37 9.72 2.08 -1.91
C TRP A 37 10.72 3.09 -2.44
N GLN A 38 11.21 3.98 -1.58
CA GLN A 38 12.26 4.95 -1.92
C GLN A 38 13.59 4.25 -2.23
N GLY A 39 14.00 3.29 -1.40
CA GLY A 39 15.26 2.56 -1.57
C GLY A 39 15.33 1.74 -2.86
N MET A 40 14.19 1.32 -3.41
CA MET A 40 14.14 0.63 -4.70
C MET A 40 13.86 1.55 -5.89
N ASP A 41 13.65 2.85 -5.67
CA ASP A 41 13.19 3.81 -6.68
C ASP A 41 11.92 3.33 -7.40
N LEU A 42 10.90 2.99 -6.59
CA LEU A 42 9.67 2.37 -7.09
C LEU A 42 8.98 3.23 -8.17
N TYR A 43 8.97 4.56 -8.01
CA TYR A 43 8.34 5.44 -8.99
C TYR A 43 9.01 5.35 -10.36
N ALA A 44 10.34 5.40 -10.44
CA ALA A 44 11.04 5.24 -11.71
C ALA A 44 10.72 3.87 -12.36
N ARG A 45 10.69 2.80 -11.57
CA ARG A 45 10.30 1.46 -12.08
C ARG A 45 8.88 1.43 -12.63
N LEU A 46 7.93 2.11 -11.98
CA LEU A 46 6.56 2.22 -12.48
C LEU A 46 6.50 3.01 -13.79
N ARG A 47 7.30 4.09 -13.92
CA ARG A 47 7.42 4.86 -15.18
C ARG A 47 7.99 4.01 -16.31
N GLU A 48 9.02 3.21 -16.03
CA GLU A 48 9.59 2.26 -17.01
C GLU A 48 8.55 1.22 -17.44
N ALA A 49 7.83 0.62 -16.50
CA ALA A 49 6.74 -0.33 -16.79
C ALA A 49 5.53 0.32 -17.50
N GLY A 50 5.44 1.64 -17.47
CA GLY A 50 4.44 2.44 -18.20
C GLY A 50 4.79 2.67 -19.67
N LYS A 51 6.07 2.58 -20.06
CA LYS A 51 6.52 2.94 -21.42
C LYS A 51 5.79 2.15 -22.50
N GLY A 52 5.32 2.86 -23.54
CA GLY A 52 4.61 2.28 -24.68
C GLY A 52 3.11 2.05 -24.45
N LYS A 53 2.60 2.20 -23.22
CA LYS A 53 1.16 2.13 -22.94
C LYS A 53 0.45 3.43 -23.35
N PRO A 54 -0.88 3.38 -23.58
CA PRO A 54 -1.67 4.59 -23.80
C PRO A 54 -1.55 5.56 -22.63
N LYS A 55 -1.24 6.83 -22.91
CA LYS A 55 -1.10 7.84 -21.86
C LYS A 55 -2.45 8.21 -21.26
N TRP A 56 -2.47 8.35 -19.94
CA TRP A 56 -3.60 8.91 -19.20
C TRP A 56 -3.05 9.88 -18.15
N VAL A 57 -3.45 11.15 -18.23
CA VAL A 57 -2.87 12.22 -17.38
C VAL A 57 -3.95 12.81 -16.50
N LEU A 58 -3.70 12.81 -15.18
CA LEU A 58 -4.50 13.57 -14.22
C LEU A 58 -3.80 14.89 -13.91
N HIS A 59 -4.40 16.00 -14.32
CA HIS A 59 -3.88 17.32 -14.01
C HIS A 59 -4.15 17.68 -12.54
N ASP A 60 -3.09 17.76 -11.75
CA ASP A 60 -3.15 18.17 -10.35
C ASP A 60 -3.03 19.69 -10.25
N GLY A 61 -4.06 20.35 -9.73
CA GLY A 61 -4.01 21.78 -9.42
C GLY A 61 -2.99 22.04 -8.31
N PRO A 62 -2.08 23.03 -8.47
CA PRO A 62 -1.06 23.32 -7.48
C PRO A 62 -1.74 23.76 -6.16
N PRO A 63 -1.39 23.17 -5.01
CA PRO A 63 -1.88 23.69 -3.73
C PRO A 63 -1.26 25.07 -3.48
N TYR A 64 -1.98 25.95 -2.79
CA TYR A 64 -1.39 27.17 -2.28
C TYR A 64 -0.26 26.81 -1.30
N ALA A 65 0.91 27.43 -1.46
CA ALA A 65 2.09 27.16 -0.64
C ALA A 65 2.05 27.82 0.75
N ASN A 66 0.84 28.10 1.27
CA ASN A 66 0.62 28.82 2.52
C ASN A 66 -0.08 27.92 3.54
N GLY A 67 0.39 27.95 4.78
CA GLY A 67 -0.23 27.24 5.90
C GLY A 67 0.07 25.75 5.97
N LYS A 68 -0.55 25.08 6.95
CA LYS A 68 -0.38 23.64 7.18
C LYS A 68 -1.39 22.83 6.36
N ILE A 69 -0.98 21.62 5.98
CA ILE A 69 -1.86 20.61 5.39
C ILE A 69 -2.99 20.30 6.39
N HIS A 70 -4.21 20.19 5.87
CA HIS A 70 -5.42 19.83 6.61
C HIS A 70 -6.12 18.64 5.95
N MET A 71 -7.17 18.10 6.57
CA MET A 71 -7.87 16.90 6.06
C MET A 71 -8.32 17.02 4.61
N GLY A 72 -8.81 18.18 4.17
CA GLY A 72 -9.14 18.43 2.75
C GLY A 72 -7.98 18.20 1.78
N HIS A 73 -6.74 18.53 2.16
CA HIS A 73 -5.56 18.20 1.35
C HIS A 73 -5.33 16.69 1.30
N GLY A 74 -5.44 16.01 2.45
CA GLY A 74 -5.30 14.56 2.54
C GLY A 74 -6.31 13.84 1.64
N LEU A 75 -7.60 14.21 1.76
CA LEU A 75 -8.67 13.68 0.91
C LEU A 75 -8.37 13.88 -0.58
N ASN A 76 -7.99 15.10 -0.98
CA ASN A 76 -7.71 15.42 -2.37
C ASN A 76 -6.57 14.57 -2.95
N LYS A 77 -5.46 14.43 -2.22
CA LYS A 77 -4.28 13.69 -2.70
C LYS A 77 -4.51 12.18 -2.68
N ILE A 78 -5.19 11.64 -1.68
CA ILE A 78 -5.54 10.21 -1.61
C ILE A 78 -6.42 9.81 -2.80
N LEU A 79 -7.46 10.59 -3.11
CA LEU A 79 -8.35 10.28 -4.24
C LEU A 79 -7.60 10.29 -5.58
N LYS A 80 -6.74 11.29 -5.80
CA LYS A 80 -5.92 11.38 -7.01
C LYS A 80 -4.97 10.19 -7.13
N ASP A 81 -4.29 9.82 -6.04
CA ASP A 81 -3.38 8.69 -5.99
C ASP A 81 -4.08 7.35 -6.29
N VAL A 82 -5.29 7.11 -5.73
CA VAL A 82 -6.08 5.91 -6.04
C VAL A 82 -6.40 5.81 -7.53
N VAL A 83 -6.79 6.91 -8.17
CA VAL A 83 -7.13 6.91 -9.61
C VAL A 83 -5.88 6.68 -10.47
N VAL A 84 -4.76 7.33 -10.15
CA VAL A 84 -3.48 7.16 -10.88
C VAL A 84 -2.99 5.71 -10.76
N LYS A 85 -3.06 5.12 -9.57
CA LYS A 85 -2.70 3.70 -9.35
C LYS A 85 -3.61 2.77 -10.13
N TYR A 86 -4.93 2.98 -10.07
CA TYR A 86 -5.88 2.18 -10.83
C TYR A 86 -5.60 2.24 -12.34
N LYS A 87 -5.38 3.43 -12.91
CA LYS A 87 -5.07 3.59 -14.34
C LYS A 87 -3.74 2.93 -14.72
N SER A 88 -2.71 3.08 -13.89
CA SER A 88 -1.42 2.38 -14.08
C SER A 88 -1.58 0.86 -14.11
N MET A 89 -2.38 0.31 -13.17
CA MET A 89 -2.64 -1.12 -13.04
C MET A 89 -3.55 -1.68 -14.13
N THR A 90 -4.37 -0.83 -14.78
CA THR A 90 -5.29 -1.21 -15.86
C THR A 90 -4.73 -0.96 -17.26
N GLY A 91 -3.41 -0.80 -17.38
CA GLY A 91 -2.72 -0.82 -18.67
C GLY A 91 -2.47 0.56 -19.29
N TYR A 92 -2.61 1.64 -18.54
CA TYR A 92 -2.23 2.99 -18.99
C TYR A 92 -0.84 3.39 -18.50
N ASP A 93 -0.22 4.30 -19.24
CA ASP A 93 0.89 5.10 -18.76
C ASP A 93 0.32 6.31 -17.98
N ALA A 94 0.20 6.19 -16.66
CA ALA A 94 -0.37 7.20 -15.78
C ALA A 94 0.70 7.80 -14.84
N PRO A 95 1.41 8.85 -15.27
CA PRO A 95 2.42 9.54 -14.46
C PRO A 95 1.86 10.28 -13.24
#